data_AF-A0A257LKN2-F1
#
_entry.id   AF-A0A257LKN2-F1
#
_cell.length_a   1.000
_cell.length_b   1.000
_cell.length_c   1.000
_cell.angle_alpha   90.00
_cell.angle_beta   90.00
_cell.angle_gamma   90.00
#
_symmetry.space_group_name_H-M   'P 1'
#
loop_
_entity.id
_entity.type
_entity.pdbx_description
1 polymer ?
#
loop_
_entity_poly.entity_id
_entity_poly.type
_entity_poly.pdbx_seq_one_letter_code
_entity_poly.pdbx_strand_id
1 'polypeptide(L)'
;MLRNLVLLIVMGLSAAAGWWGGGMSGRSAKEALAKAEALGEAATKLHAEELKALNQKLAGLNAEFDARQQARDEAFTRQQGQMTQVLAQRDQTIAGLQRTIAGKQTQIAQNTQRITDPALPAAERQRLQAENERLLAELQAERTRVAGLECSKVAVPAELLAPLQAGG
;
A
#
# COMPACT_ATOMS: atom_id res chain seq x y z
N MET A 1 -16.84 33.38 13.42
CA MET A 1 -16.34 34.24 14.52
C MET A 1 -15.55 35.47 14.02
N LEU A 2 -14.77 35.39 12.92
CA LEU A 2 -14.04 36.55 12.35
C LEU A 2 -14.92 37.76 11.95
N ARG A 3 -16.10 37.51 11.39
CA ARG A 3 -17.02 38.56 10.92
C ARG A 3 -17.59 39.45 12.04
N ASN A 4 -17.73 38.91 13.25
CA ASN A 4 -18.14 39.69 14.43
C ASN A 4 -17.00 40.55 14.98
N LEU A 5 -15.74 40.13 14.79
CA LEU A 5 -14.57 40.85 15.30
C LEU A 5 -14.27 42.09 14.44
N VAL A 6 -14.45 41.98 13.12
CA VAL A 6 -14.40 43.12 12.19
C VAL A 6 -15.53 44.11 12.48
N LEU A 7 -16.76 43.64 12.73
CA LEU A 7 -17.89 44.52 13.10
C LEU A 7 -17.68 45.21 14.46
N LEU A 8 -17.05 44.56 15.43
CA LEU A 8 -16.72 45.15 16.73
C LEU A 8 -15.62 46.21 16.65
N ILE A 9 -14.64 46.05 15.76
CA ILE A 9 -13.60 47.06 15.51
C ILE A 9 -14.21 48.28 14.79
N VAL A 10 -15.12 48.06 13.82
CA VAL A 10 -15.85 49.13 13.14
C VAL A 10 -16.83 49.85 14.07
N MET A 11 -17.54 49.12 14.95
CA MET A 11 -18.39 49.71 16.00
C MET A 11 -17.58 50.43 17.09
N GLY A 12 -16.42 49.90 17.48
CA GLY A 12 -15.52 50.54 18.44
C GLY A 12 -14.91 51.85 17.91
N LEU A 13 -14.65 51.91 16.60
CA LEU A 13 -14.15 53.13 15.93
C LEU A 13 -15.26 54.15 15.64
N SER A 14 -16.51 53.71 15.43
CA SER A 14 -17.66 54.62 15.24
C SER A 14 -18.27 55.12 16.56
N ALA A 15 -18.18 54.34 17.65
CA ALA A 15 -18.57 54.79 18.98
C ALA A 15 -17.63 55.86 19.57
N ALA A 16 -16.36 55.90 19.14
CA ALA A 16 -15.41 56.93 19.55
C ALA A 16 -15.59 58.27 18.79
N ALA A 17 -16.29 58.29 17.66
CA ALA A 17 -16.49 59.49 16.84
C ALA A 17 -17.87 60.14 17.00
N GLY A 18 -18.84 59.47 17.63
CA GLY A 18 -20.26 59.87 17.58
C GLY A 18 -20.85 60.58 18.80
N TRP A 19 -20.25 60.52 20.01
CA TRP A 19 -20.97 60.94 21.23
C TRP A 19 -20.40 62.18 21.97
N TRP A 20 -19.20 62.65 21.63
CA TRP A 20 -18.60 63.84 22.27
C TRP A 20 -17.88 64.70 21.22
N GLY A 21 -18.62 65.49 20.46
CA GLY A 21 -18.01 66.29 19.38
C GLY A 21 -18.94 67.29 18.73
N GLY A 22 -19.82 67.94 19.50
CA GLY A 22 -20.39 69.20 19.08
C GLY A 22 -19.28 70.23 18.96
N GLY A 23 -18.82 70.49 17.72
CA GLY A 23 -17.94 71.59 17.37
C GLY A 23 -16.46 71.40 17.71
N MET A 24 -15.67 70.86 16.77
CA MET A 24 -14.35 71.39 16.40
C MET A 24 -13.70 70.59 15.25
N SER A 25 -13.57 71.27 14.11
CA SER A 25 -12.63 71.03 13.00
C SER A 25 -12.73 69.73 12.20
N GLY A 26 -13.04 69.86 10.90
CA GLY A 26 -12.88 68.79 9.89
C GLY A 26 -11.43 68.32 9.66
N ARG A 27 -10.49 68.68 10.54
CA ARG A 27 -9.08 68.27 10.51
C ARG A 27 -8.86 66.98 11.31
N SER A 28 -9.51 66.84 12.46
CA SER A 28 -9.51 65.60 13.25
C SER A 28 -10.26 64.46 12.54
N ALA A 29 -11.33 64.77 11.83
CA ALA A 29 -12.04 63.79 10.98
C ALA A 29 -11.17 63.31 9.80
N LYS A 30 -10.38 64.21 9.19
CA LYS A 30 -9.44 63.86 8.12
C LYS A 30 -8.25 63.04 8.63
N GLU A 31 -7.71 63.37 9.79
CA GLU A 31 -6.64 62.59 10.42
C GLU A 31 -7.13 61.20 10.87
N ALA A 32 -8.36 61.09 11.38
CA ALA A 32 -8.97 59.80 11.71
C ALA A 32 -9.22 58.94 10.46
N LEU A 33 -9.68 59.55 9.36
CA LEU A 33 -9.88 58.86 8.08
C LEU A 33 -8.54 58.37 7.50
N ALA A 34 -7.51 59.21 7.47
CA ALA A 34 -6.18 58.86 6.99
C ALA A 34 -5.55 57.72 7.80
N LYS A 35 -5.77 57.72 9.13
CA LYS A 35 -5.30 56.64 10.00
C LYS A 35 -6.07 55.34 9.77
N ALA A 36 -7.37 55.41 9.49
CA ALA A 36 -8.20 54.26 9.14
C ALA A 36 -7.83 53.67 7.76
N GLU A 37 -7.55 54.52 6.76
CA GLU A 37 -7.05 54.09 5.44
C GLU A 37 -5.68 53.42 5.56
N ALA A 38 -4.74 54.01 6.30
CA ALA A 38 -3.42 53.42 6.52
C ALA A 38 -3.49 52.06 7.23
N LEU A 39 -4.39 51.91 8.22
CA LEU A 39 -4.64 50.62 8.88
C LEU A 39 -5.32 49.61 7.94
N GLY A 40 -6.22 50.06 7.06
CA GLY A 40 -6.84 49.22 6.04
C GLY A 40 -5.84 48.73 4.99
N GLU A 41 -4.94 49.59 4.52
CA GLU A 41 -3.86 49.23 3.60
C GLU A 41 -2.85 48.27 4.27
N ALA A 42 -2.52 48.49 5.54
CA ALA A 42 -1.66 47.57 6.28
C ALA A 42 -2.32 46.20 6.48
N ALA A 43 -3.61 46.16 6.81
CA ALA A 43 -4.37 44.92 6.99
C ALA A 43 -4.53 44.14 5.68
N THR A 44 -4.76 44.81 4.55
CA THR A 44 -4.86 44.15 3.24
C THR A 44 -3.51 43.59 2.77
N LYS A 45 -2.40 44.29 3.04
CA LYS A 45 -1.04 43.77 2.76
C LYS A 45 -0.73 42.53 3.59
N LEU A 46 -0.96 42.57 4.90
CA LEU A 46 -0.79 41.41 5.78
C LEU A 46 -1.64 40.22 5.33
N HIS A 47 -2.91 40.47 4.98
CA HIS A 47 -3.80 39.42 4.50
C HIS A 47 -3.35 38.82 3.16
N ALA A 48 -2.83 39.64 2.24
CA ALA A 48 -2.28 39.18 0.98
C ALA A 48 -1.01 38.31 1.18
N GLU A 49 -0.15 38.69 2.13
CA GLU A 49 1.03 37.90 2.50
C GLU A 49 0.65 36.56 3.14
N GLU A 50 -0.33 36.55 4.05
CA GLU A 50 -0.87 35.33 4.66
C GLU A 50 -1.51 34.40 3.63
N LEU A 51 -2.30 34.93 2.68
CA LEU A 51 -2.88 34.14 1.58
C LEU A 51 -1.79 33.55 0.69
N LYS A 52 -0.74 34.31 0.40
CA LYS A 52 0.40 33.82 -0.39
C LYS A 52 1.13 32.69 0.35
N ALA A 53 1.39 32.85 1.65
CA ALA A 53 2.01 31.82 2.47
C ALA A 53 1.12 30.57 2.61
N LEU A 54 -0.18 30.74 2.74
CA LEU A 54 -1.14 29.63 2.80
C LEU A 54 -1.19 28.87 1.47
N ASN A 55 -1.26 29.58 0.34
CA ASN A 55 -1.25 28.97 -0.99
C ASN A 55 0.05 28.21 -1.27
N GLN A 56 1.20 28.74 -0.82
CA GLN A 56 2.48 28.03 -0.90
C GLN A 56 2.47 26.74 -0.07
N LYS A 57 1.93 26.78 1.15
CA LYS A 57 1.76 25.58 1.99
C LYS A 57 0.83 24.57 1.34
N LEU A 58 -0.32 25.00 0.83
CA LEU A 58 -1.27 24.12 0.14
C LEU A 58 -0.64 23.46 -1.09
N ALA A 59 0.11 24.22 -1.91
CA ALA A 59 0.83 23.67 -3.04
C ALA A 59 1.88 22.64 -2.63
N GLY A 60 2.62 22.91 -1.54
CA GLY A 60 3.58 21.96 -0.97
C GLY A 60 2.93 20.68 -0.45
N LEU A 61 1.83 20.81 0.32
CA LEU A 61 1.04 19.68 0.80
C LEU A 61 0.45 18.85 -0.34
N ASN A 62 -0.03 19.50 -1.41
CA ASN A 62 -0.57 18.79 -2.56
C ASN A 62 0.52 18.02 -3.30
N ALA A 63 1.69 18.65 -3.51
CA ALA A 63 2.83 17.98 -4.12
C ALA A 63 3.33 16.79 -3.27
N GLU A 64 3.37 16.93 -1.94
CA GLU A 64 3.70 15.81 -1.05
C GLU A 64 2.67 14.69 -1.10
N PHE A 65 1.38 15.03 -1.15
CA PHE A 65 0.30 14.06 -1.26
C PHE A 65 0.38 13.28 -2.57
N ASP A 66 0.58 13.98 -3.69
CA ASP A 66 0.73 13.39 -5.02
C ASP A 66 1.97 12.50 -5.09
N ALA A 67 3.10 12.94 -4.53
CA ALA A 67 4.33 12.13 -4.46
C ALA A 67 4.12 10.85 -3.61
N ARG A 68 3.40 10.94 -2.49
CA ARG A 68 3.07 9.77 -1.66
C ARG A 68 2.08 8.83 -2.34
N GLN A 69 1.10 9.36 -3.08
CA GLN A 69 0.19 8.55 -3.91
C GLN A 69 0.99 7.75 -4.93
N GLN A 70 1.82 8.42 -5.73
CA GLN A 70 2.66 7.77 -6.75
C GLN A 70 3.59 6.72 -6.14
N ALA A 71 4.25 7.03 -5.01
CA ALA A 71 5.11 6.07 -4.33
C ALA A 71 4.35 4.82 -3.84
N ARG A 72 3.10 4.97 -3.36
CA ARG A 72 2.24 3.84 -2.99
C ARG A 72 1.84 3.02 -4.21
N ASP A 73 1.44 3.66 -5.30
CA ASP A 73 1.02 2.96 -6.52
C ASP A 73 2.17 2.18 -7.16
N GLU A 74 3.37 2.76 -7.18
CA GLU A 74 4.58 2.08 -7.62
C GLU A 74 4.96 0.91 -6.71
N ALA A 75 4.85 1.08 -5.38
CA ALA A 75 5.12 0.02 -4.42
C ALA A 75 4.13 -1.13 -4.58
N PHE A 76 2.83 -0.81 -4.76
CA PHE A 76 1.77 -1.79 -5.00
C PHE A 76 2.02 -2.55 -6.29
N THR A 77 2.34 -1.85 -7.39
CA THR A 77 2.67 -2.48 -8.68
C THR A 77 3.89 -3.38 -8.58
N ARG A 78 4.95 -2.94 -7.87
CA ARG A 78 6.14 -3.76 -7.61
C ARG A 78 5.80 -5.01 -6.80
N GLN A 79 5.00 -4.88 -5.74
CA GLN A 79 4.57 -6.00 -4.91
C GLN A 79 3.73 -7.00 -5.71
N GLN A 80 2.80 -6.52 -6.53
CA GLN A 80 1.98 -7.36 -7.41
C GLN A 80 2.83 -8.10 -8.44
N GLY A 81 3.82 -7.43 -9.03
CA GLY A 81 4.78 -8.05 -9.94
C GLY A 81 5.60 -9.15 -9.27
N GLN A 82 6.12 -8.89 -8.07
CA GLN A 82 6.86 -9.87 -7.27
C GLN A 82 6.00 -11.08 -6.91
N MET A 83 4.76 -10.87 -6.44
CA MET A 83 3.84 -11.97 -6.13
C MET A 83 3.55 -12.82 -7.37
N THR A 84 3.31 -12.18 -8.52
CA THR A 84 3.06 -12.88 -9.78
C THR A 84 4.27 -13.74 -10.20
N GLN A 85 5.48 -13.21 -10.06
CA GLN A 85 6.71 -13.94 -10.36
C GLN A 85 6.91 -15.13 -9.42
N VAL A 86 6.66 -14.95 -8.12
CA VAL A 86 6.73 -16.04 -7.12
C VAL A 86 5.71 -17.13 -7.46
N LEU A 87 4.48 -16.77 -7.79
CA LEU A 87 3.45 -17.75 -8.20
C LEU A 87 3.90 -18.54 -9.44
N ALA A 88 4.42 -17.86 -10.47
CA ALA A 88 4.90 -18.50 -11.68
C ALA A 88 6.07 -19.47 -11.41
N GLN A 89 7.05 -19.08 -10.60
CA GLN A 89 8.18 -19.95 -10.21
C GLN A 89 7.70 -21.18 -9.43
N ARG A 90 6.70 -21.01 -8.57
CA ARG A 90 6.10 -22.12 -7.83
C ARG A 90 5.37 -23.09 -8.75
N ASP A 91 4.61 -22.60 -9.72
CA ASP A 91 3.93 -23.45 -10.70
C ASP A 91 4.93 -24.24 -11.56
N GLN A 92 6.03 -23.60 -11.97
CA GLN A 92 7.14 -24.28 -12.64
C GLN A 92 7.76 -25.37 -11.75
N THR A 93 7.93 -25.10 -10.45
CA THR A 93 8.46 -26.06 -9.49
C THR A 93 7.52 -27.26 -9.32
N ILE A 94 6.21 -27.03 -9.19
CA ILE A 94 5.21 -28.10 -9.11
C ILE A 94 5.24 -28.95 -10.37
N ALA A 95 5.23 -28.33 -11.56
CA ALA A 95 5.30 -29.04 -12.83
C ALA A 95 6.59 -29.88 -12.95
N GLY A 96 7.73 -29.35 -12.48
CA GLY A 96 8.99 -30.08 -12.41
C GLY A 96 8.89 -31.32 -11.51
N LEU A 97 8.38 -31.16 -10.28
CA LEU A 97 8.18 -32.27 -9.34
C LEU A 97 7.22 -33.32 -9.90
N GLN A 98 6.13 -32.91 -10.55
CA GLN A 98 5.19 -33.85 -11.17
C GLN A 98 5.82 -34.69 -12.29
N ARG A 99 6.71 -34.10 -13.09
CA ARG A 99 7.49 -34.86 -14.10
C ARG A 99 8.43 -35.86 -13.45
N THR A 100 9.11 -35.47 -12.37
CA THR A 100 9.99 -36.38 -11.62
C THR A 100 9.20 -37.55 -11.04
N ILE A 101 8.02 -37.27 -10.46
CA ILE A 101 7.09 -38.29 -9.96
C ILE A 101 6.73 -39.28 -11.06
N ALA A 102 6.30 -38.80 -12.24
CA ALA A 102 5.94 -39.66 -13.36
C ALA A 102 7.12 -40.52 -13.86
N GLY A 103 8.33 -39.95 -13.89
CA GLY A 103 9.55 -40.68 -14.24
C GLY A 103 9.87 -41.80 -13.27
N LYS A 104 9.84 -41.53 -11.96
CA LYS A 104 10.06 -42.55 -10.92
C LYS A 104 8.99 -43.65 -10.94
N GLN A 105 7.72 -43.30 -11.16
CA GLN A 105 6.64 -44.28 -11.32
C GLN A 105 6.88 -45.21 -12.51
N THR A 106 7.35 -44.66 -13.62
CA THR A 106 7.69 -45.43 -14.83
C THR A 106 8.85 -46.40 -14.54
N GLN A 107 9.90 -45.94 -13.86
CA GLN A 107 11.03 -46.78 -13.46
C GLN A 107 10.60 -47.91 -12.52
N ILE A 108 9.75 -47.62 -11.53
CA ILE A 108 9.20 -48.65 -10.64
C ILE A 108 8.41 -49.70 -11.44
N ALA A 109 7.57 -49.28 -12.38
CA ALA A 109 6.79 -50.20 -13.22
C ALA A 109 7.71 -51.11 -14.06
N GLN A 110 8.75 -50.55 -14.68
CA GLN A 110 9.75 -51.30 -15.44
C GLN A 110 10.50 -52.30 -14.55
N ASN A 111 10.98 -51.87 -13.39
CA ASN A 111 11.66 -52.74 -12.43
C ASN A 111 10.73 -53.86 -11.94
N THR A 112 9.46 -53.55 -11.68
CA THR A 112 8.45 -54.54 -11.27
C THR A 112 8.22 -55.57 -12.36
N GLN A 113 8.14 -55.16 -13.63
CA GLN A 113 8.02 -56.07 -14.76
C GLN A 113 9.25 -56.98 -14.89
N ARG A 114 10.47 -56.44 -14.72
CA ARG A 114 11.71 -57.24 -14.71
C ARG A 114 11.73 -58.26 -13.56
N ILE A 115 11.29 -57.86 -12.37
CA ILE A 115 11.22 -58.73 -11.18
C ILE A 115 10.35 -59.95 -11.43
N THR A 116 9.27 -59.81 -12.21
CA THR A 116 8.35 -60.92 -12.55
C THR A 116 8.92 -61.92 -13.55
N ASP A 117 10.05 -61.61 -14.21
CA ASP A 117 10.71 -62.54 -15.11
C ASP A 117 11.31 -63.74 -14.31
N PRO A 118 10.88 -64.98 -14.59
CA PRO A 118 11.40 -66.17 -13.93
C PRO A 118 12.87 -66.44 -14.27
N ALA A 119 13.39 -65.93 -15.38
CA ALA A 119 14.80 -66.07 -15.77
C ALA A 119 15.74 -65.09 -15.04
N LEU A 120 15.19 -64.11 -14.31
CA LEU A 120 15.99 -63.13 -13.59
C LEU A 120 16.69 -63.77 -12.36
N PRO A 121 18.02 -63.57 -12.19
CA PRO A 121 18.74 -64.06 -11.02
C PRO A 121 18.19 -63.50 -9.71
N ALA A 122 18.15 -64.31 -8.65
CA ALA A 122 17.62 -63.91 -7.34
C ALA A 122 18.32 -62.67 -6.75
N ALA A 123 19.64 -62.57 -6.92
CA ALA A 123 20.42 -61.42 -6.46
C ALA A 123 20.04 -60.12 -7.20
N GLU A 124 19.73 -60.20 -8.49
CA GLU A 124 19.30 -59.05 -9.28
C GLU A 124 17.86 -58.65 -8.94
N ARG A 125 16.99 -59.64 -8.71
CA ARG A 125 15.63 -59.41 -8.21
C ARG A 125 15.62 -58.64 -6.88
N GLN A 126 16.47 -59.04 -5.93
CA GLN A 126 16.61 -58.34 -4.64
C GLN A 126 17.10 -56.90 -4.80
N ARG A 127 18.07 -56.66 -5.70
CA ARG A 127 18.55 -55.31 -5.99
C ARG A 127 17.45 -54.41 -6.55
N LEU A 128 16.67 -54.91 -7.51
CA LEU A 128 15.55 -54.15 -8.09
C LEU A 128 14.43 -53.90 -7.07
N GLN A 129 14.18 -54.83 -6.14
CA GLN A 129 13.23 -54.63 -5.04
C GLN A 129 13.69 -53.50 -4.10
N ALA A 130 14.95 -53.51 -3.67
CA ALA A 130 15.52 -52.46 -2.84
C ALA A 130 15.51 -51.09 -3.54
N GLU A 131 15.78 -51.07 -4.86
CA GLU A 131 15.68 -49.85 -5.65
C GLU A 131 14.25 -49.31 -5.71
N ASN A 132 13.26 -50.18 -5.93
CA ASN A 132 11.85 -49.80 -5.92
C ASN A 132 11.41 -49.25 -4.57
N GLU A 133 11.83 -49.84 -3.45
CA GLU A 133 11.55 -49.32 -2.11
C GLU A 133 12.12 -47.91 -1.92
N ARG A 134 13.36 -47.67 -2.39
CA ARG A 134 13.97 -46.33 -2.35
C ARG A 134 13.18 -45.33 -3.19
N LEU A 135 12.83 -45.70 -4.43
CA LEU A 135 12.07 -44.84 -5.34
C LEU A 135 10.67 -44.53 -4.79
N LEU A 136 10.02 -45.48 -4.12
CA LEU A 136 8.73 -45.26 -3.45
C LEU A 136 8.85 -44.27 -2.29
N ALA A 137 9.90 -44.35 -1.48
CA ALA A 137 10.13 -43.39 -0.41
C ALA A 137 10.38 -41.97 -0.95
N GLU A 138 11.20 -41.85 -2.01
CA GLU A 138 11.44 -40.58 -2.69
C GLU A 138 10.15 -40.00 -3.30
N LEU A 139 9.32 -40.84 -3.91
CA LEU A 139 8.02 -40.45 -4.46
C LEU A 139 7.08 -39.86 -3.40
N GLN A 140 7.02 -40.46 -2.21
CA GLN A 140 6.19 -39.93 -1.13
C GLN A 140 6.68 -38.54 -0.69
N ALA A 141 7.99 -38.36 -0.55
CA ALA A 141 8.56 -37.06 -0.20
C ALA A 141 8.26 -35.98 -1.25
N GLU A 142 8.36 -36.31 -2.55
CA GLU A 142 8.01 -35.37 -3.64
C GLU A 142 6.52 -35.04 -3.65
N ARG A 143 5.63 -36.01 -3.43
CA ARG A 143 4.18 -35.79 -3.32
C ARG A 143 3.83 -34.89 -2.13
N THR A 144 4.46 -35.09 -0.98
CA THR A 144 4.27 -34.19 0.17
C THR A 144 4.72 -32.77 -0.13
N ARG A 145 5.83 -32.59 -0.87
CA ARG A 145 6.28 -31.26 -1.30
C ARG A 145 5.28 -30.59 -2.24
N VAL A 146 4.76 -31.33 -3.23
CA VAL A 146 3.71 -30.83 -4.13
C VAL A 146 2.47 -30.42 -3.33
N ALA A 147 1.96 -31.29 -2.45
CA ALA A 147 0.80 -31.00 -1.62
C ALA A 147 1.02 -29.76 -0.72
N GLY A 148 2.20 -29.62 -0.09
CA GLY A 148 2.54 -28.43 0.69
C GLY A 148 2.56 -27.15 -0.15
N LEU A 149 3.04 -27.23 -1.39
CA LEU A 149 2.97 -26.12 -2.32
C LEU A 149 1.50 -25.85 -2.73
N GLU A 150 0.69 -26.85 -3.02
CA GLU A 150 -0.70 -26.64 -3.41
C GLU A 150 -1.58 -26.08 -2.27
N CYS A 151 -1.41 -26.54 -1.03
CA CYS A 151 -2.18 -26.05 0.13
C CYS A 151 -2.00 -24.55 0.39
N SER A 152 -0.81 -24.00 0.11
CA SER A 152 -0.56 -22.56 0.25
C SER A 152 -1.19 -21.70 -0.86
N LYS A 153 -1.87 -22.30 -1.84
CA LYS A 153 -2.67 -21.57 -2.85
C LYS A 153 -4.07 -21.20 -2.35
N VAL A 154 -4.52 -21.73 -1.21
CA VAL A 154 -5.84 -21.42 -0.66
C VAL A 154 -5.86 -19.94 -0.25
N ALA A 155 -6.77 -19.18 -0.86
CA ALA A 155 -6.96 -17.77 -0.53
C ALA A 155 -7.28 -17.63 0.96
N VAL A 156 -6.62 -16.69 1.64
CA VAL A 156 -6.98 -16.35 3.02
C VAL A 156 -8.42 -15.82 3.01
N PRO A 157 -9.35 -16.42 3.78
CA PRO A 157 -10.74 -15.99 3.82
C PRO A 157 -10.84 -14.50 4.13
N ALA A 158 -11.71 -13.80 3.39
CA ALA A 158 -11.90 -12.36 3.55
C ALA A 158 -12.30 -11.98 4.98
N GLU A 159 -12.97 -12.88 5.72
CA GLU A 159 -13.34 -12.66 7.13
C GLU A 159 -12.12 -12.47 8.04
N LEU A 160 -10.98 -13.11 7.72
CA LEU A 160 -9.73 -12.98 8.48
C LEU A 160 -8.96 -11.71 8.10
N LEU A 161 -9.20 -11.15 6.91
CA LEU A 161 -8.55 -9.93 6.42
C LEU A 161 -9.33 -8.65 6.80
N ALA A 162 -10.64 -8.75 7.03
CA ALA A 162 -11.51 -7.64 7.42
C ALA A 162 -10.99 -6.78 8.59
N PRO A 163 -10.50 -7.34 9.72
CA PRO A 163 -9.99 -6.52 10.83
C PRO A 163 -8.67 -5.79 10.52
N LEU A 164 -7.89 -6.25 9.53
CA LEU A 164 -6.65 -5.59 9.11
C LEU A 164 -6.89 -4.46 8.11
N GLN A 165 -7.98 -4.53 7.34
CA GLN A 165 -8.35 -3.51 6.35
C GLN A 165 -9.11 -2.33 6.97
N ALA A 166 -9.72 -2.51 8.14
CA ALA A 166 -10.48 -1.47 8.84
C ALA A 166 -9.63 -0.55 9.74
N GLY A 167 -8.32 -0.81 9.86
CA GLY A 167 -7.40 -0.09 10.77
C GLY A 167 -6.39 0.84 10.09
N GLY A 168 -6.53 1.12 8.79
CA GLY A 168 -5.65 1.99 8.01
C GLY A 168 -6.24 3.37 7.74
#